data_AF-A0A6B9G5Z6-F1
#
_entry.id   AF-A0A6B9G5Z6-F1
#
_cell.length_a   1.000
_cell.length_b   1.000
_cell.length_c   1.000
_cell.angle_alpha   90.00
_cell.angle_beta   90.00
_cell.angle_gamma   90.00
#
_symmetry.space_group_name_H-M   'P 1'
#
loop_
_entity.id
_entity.type
_entity.pdbx_description
1 polymer ?
#
loop_
_entity_poly.entity_id
_entity_poly.type
_entity_poly.pdbx_seq_one_letter_code
_entity_poly.pdbx_strand_id
1 'polypeptide(L)'
;MDKCLTNNMGCKWRNFMNLDALARYLDLTEQELRETGISQNDIHEDPGDKVDLINNYYFNVPDKTPQHILGKKNWSIGERINFPGEILDL
;
A
#
# COMPACT_ATOMS: atom_id res chain seq x y z
N MET A 1 -4.26 -11.30 18.78
CA MET A 1 -4.25 -12.78 18.72
C MET A 1 -3.47 -13.09 17.47
N ASP A 2 -2.15 -13.09 17.61
CA ASP A 2 -1.23 -13.16 16.49
C ASP A 2 -0.39 -14.40 16.72
N LYS A 3 -0.83 -15.50 16.12
CA LYS A 3 -0.12 -16.78 16.22
C LYS A 3 0.79 -16.90 15.02
N CYS A 4 2.03 -16.42 15.18
CA CYS A 4 3.16 -16.96 14.41
C CYS A 4 3.32 -18.42 14.83
N LEU A 5 3.04 -19.36 13.91
CA LEU A 5 3.44 -20.76 14.08
C LEU A 5 4.78 -20.95 13.39
N THR A 6 5.82 -21.05 14.22
CA THR A 6 7.19 -21.42 13.86
C THR A 6 7.23 -22.71 13.05
N ASN A 7 7.84 -22.66 11.86
CA ASN A 7 8.56 -23.80 11.29
C ASN A 7 9.66 -23.32 10.32
N ASN A 8 10.88 -23.30 10.83
CA ASN A 8 12.21 -23.52 10.20
C ASN A 8 12.55 -23.20 8.73
N MET A 9 11.77 -22.44 7.95
CA MET A 9 12.22 -21.86 6.66
C MET A 9 11.33 -20.70 6.21
N GLY A 10 11.19 -19.67 7.06
CA GLY A 10 10.52 -18.41 6.72
C GLY A 10 9.00 -18.47 6.91
N CYS A 11 8.45 -17.47 7.58
CA CYS A 11 7.00 -17.30 7.69
C CYS A 11 6.42 -17.09 6.28
N LYS A 12 5.81 -18.12 5.71
CA LYS A 12 5.05 -17.98 4.46
C LYS A 12 3.67 -17.46 4.81
N TRP A 13 3.53 -16.15 4.76
CA TRP A 13 2.25 -15.52 5.00
C TRP A 13 1.40 -15.46 3.71
N ARG A 14 0.07 -15.58 3.83
CA ARG A 14 -0.89 -15.28 2.75
C ARG A 14 -0.58 -13.89 2.18
N ASN A 15 -0.20 -13.78 0.90
CA ASN A 15 -0.05 -12.54 0.12
C ASN A 15 0.13 -11.28 0.97
N PHE A 16 1.32 -11.11 1.54
CA PHE A 16 1.70 -9.83 2.13
C PHE A 16 1.97 -8.90 0.95
N MET A 17 1.04 -7.98 0.67
CA MET A 17 1.32 -6.88 -0.25
C MET A 17 2.57 -6.17 0.24
N ASN A 18 3.56 -5.99 -0.65
CA ASN A 18 4.86 -5.47 -0.27
C ASN A 18 4.80 -3.95 0.01
N LEU A 19 4.49 -3.58 1.25
CA LEU A 19 4.41 -2.17 1.67
C LEU A 19 5.74 -1.42 1.53
N ASP A 20 6.89 -2.11 1.56
CA ASP A 20 8.19 -1.50 1.26
C ASP A 20 8.27 -1.05 -0.20
N ALA A 21 7.84 -1.92 -1.13
CA ALA A 21 7.79 -1.56 -2.54
C ALA A 21 6.81 -0.42 -2.81
N LEU A 22 5.66 -0.39 -2.11
CA LEU A 22 4.74 0.75 -2.16
C LEU A 22 5.39 2.04 -1.62
N ALA A 23 6.08 1.99 -0.49
CA ALA A 23 6.77 3.16 0.08
C ALA A 23 7.78 3.73 -0.94
N ARG A 24 8.59 2.85 -1.54
CA ARG A 24 9.58 3.20 -2.57
C ARG A 24 8.93 3.79 -3.81
N TYR A 25 7.83 3.20 -4.28
CA TYR A 25 7.08 3.72 -5.43
C TYR A 25 6.50 5.11 -5.15
N LEU A 26 5.98 5.32 -3.94
CA LEU A 26 5.43 6.60 -3.50
C LEU A 26 6.52 7.60 -3.08
N ASP A 27 7.81 7.27 -3.20
CA ASP A 27 8.92 8.10 -2.72
C ASP A 27 8.76 8.53 -1.24
N LEU A 28 8.30 7.58 -0.44
CA LEU A 28 8.16 7.69 1.01
C LEU A 28 9.15 6.72 1.68
N THR A 29 9.66 7.12 2.83
CA THR A 29 10.33 6.19 3.73
C THR A 29 9.31 5.23 4.33
N GLU A 30 9.76 4.06 4.79
CA GLU A 30 8.87 3.12 5.49
C GLU A 30 8.23 3.76 6.74
N GLN A 31 8.94 4.67 7.40
CA GLN A 31 8.42 5.41 8.55
C GLN A 31 7.29 6.35 8.13
N GLU A 32 7.49 7.18 7.09
CA GLU A 32 6.44 8.06 6.56
C GLU A 32 5.21 7.25 6.13
N LEU A 33 5.39 6.12 5.45
CA LEU A 33 4.27 5.25 5.08
C LEU A 33 3.53 4.74 6.33
N ARG A 34 4.24 4.31 7.38
CA ARG A 34 3.62 3.91 8.66
C ARG A 34 2.86 5.06 9.32
N GLU A 35 3.37 6.29 9.22
CA GLU A 35 2.72 7.49 9.77
C GLU A 35 1.45 7.89 9.02
N THR A 36 1.36 7.66 7.71
CA THR A 36 0.08 7.78 6.97
C THR A 36 -0.99 6.81 7.50
N GLY A 37 -0.52 5.71 8.11
CA GLY A 37 -1.32 4.60 8.58
C GLY A 37 -2.07 3.86 7.46
N ILE A 38 -1.64 3.99 6.21
CA ILE A 38 -2.06 3.13 5.11
C ILE A 38 -1.65 1.70 5.46
N SER A 39 -2.62 0.79 5.40
CA SER A 39 -2.41 -0.64 5.60
C SER A 39 -2.91 -1.42 4.39
N GLN A 40 -2.58 -2.72 4.34
CA GLN A 40 -3.05 -3.60 3.28
C GLN A 40 -4.58 -3.64 3.16
N ASN A 41 -5.32 -3.39 4.25
CA ASN A 41 -6.78 -3.38 4.24
C ASN A 41 -7.36 -2.12 3.57
N ASP A 42 -6.56 -1.07 3.43
CA ASP A 42 -6.94 0.19 2.79
C ASP A 42 -6.62 0.19 1.28
N ILE A 43 -5.98 -0.88 0.79
CA ILE A 43 -5.67 -1.10 -0.62
C ILE A 43 -6.83 -1.87 -1.24
N HIS A 44 -7.36 -1.33 -2.32
CA HIS A 44 -8.48 -1.87 -3.07
C HIS A 44 -8.06 -2.14 -4.51
N GLU A 45 -8.54 -3.24 -5.07
CA GLU A 45 -8.39 -3.51 -6.50
C GLU A 45 -9.27 -2.53 -7.28
N ASP A 46 -8.69 -1.91 -8.30
CA ASP A 46 -9.42 -1.10 -9.25
C ASP A 46 -9.94 -2.00 -10.37
N PRO A 47 -11.26 -2.24 -10.47
CA PRO A 47 -11.84 -3.06 -11.53
C PRO A 47 -11.86 -2.37 -12.90
N GLY A 48 -11.08 -1.27 -13.07
CA GLY A 48 -10.98 -0.46 -14.29
C GLY A 48 -10.86 -1.30 -15.56
N ASP A 49 -11.28 -0.73 -16.70
CA ASP A 49 -11.49 -1.42 -17.98
C ASP A 49 -10.51 -2.58 -18.18
N LYS A 50 -11.04 -3.80 -18.06
CA LYS A 50 -10.32 -5.09 -18.06
C LYS A 50 -9.57 -5.41 -19.35
N VAL A 51 -9.33 -4.40 -20.18
CA VAL A 51 -8.59 -4.47 -21.44
C VAL A 51 -7.09 -4.56 -21.17
N ASP A 52 -6.61 -3.95 -20.08
CA ASP A 52 -5.21 -4.08 -19.67
C ASP A 52 -5.04 -5.21 -18.65
N LEU A 53 -4.13 -6.14 -18.96
CA LEU A 53 -3.79 -7.32 -18.15
C LEU A 53 -3.11 -6.96 -16.81
N ILE A 54 -2.95 -5.67 -16.52
CA ILE A 54 -2.31 -5.16 -15.31
C ILE A 54 -3.41 -4.86 -14.31
N ASN A 55 -3.48 -5.66 -13.24
CA ASN A 55 -4.36 -5.37 -12.12
C ASN A 55 -3.93 -4.02 -11.53
N ASN A 56 -4.83 -3.03 -11.59
CA ASN A 56 -4.60 -1.73 -10.98
C ASN A 56 -5.13 -1.78 -9.54
N TYR A 57 -4.43 -1.10 -8.63
CA TYR A 57 -4.84 -0.97 -7.24
C TYR A 57 -4.93 0.51 -6.87
N TYR A 58 -5.66 0.80 -5.81
CA TYR A 58 -5.75 2.13 -5.28
C TYR A 58 -5.92 2.13 -3.77
N PHE A 59 -5.56 3.25 -3.14
CA PHE A 59 -5.97 3.57 -1.78
C PHE A 59 -6.50 5.00 -1.74
N ASN A 60 -7.29 5.32 -0.72
CA ASN A 60 -7.68 6.69 -0.43
C ASN A 60 -6.80 7.23 0.69
N VAL A 61 -6.30 8.46 0.55
CA VAL A 61 -5.43 9.10 1.54
C VAL A 61 -6.16 9.19 2.89
N PRO A 62 -5.70 8.51 3.94
CA PRO A 62 -6.42 8.48 5.22
C PRO A 62 -6.42 9.84 5.92
N ASP A 63 -7.48 10.16 6.68
CA ASP A 63 -7.62 11.40 7.47
C ASP A 63 -6.50 11.62 8.49
N LYS A 64 -5.88 10.52 8.94
CA LYS A 64 -4.75 10.50 9.88
C LYS A 64 -3.41 10.84 9.22
N THR A 65 -3.36 11.06 7.91
CA THR A 65 -2.12 11.35 7.19
C THR A 65 -1.53 12.68 7.67
N PRO A 66 -0.29 12.69 8.18
CA PRO A 66 0.35 13.91 8.67
C PRO A 66 0.46 15.00 7.60
N GLN A 67 0.27 16.26 7.99
CA GLN A 67 0.35 17.42 7.07
C GLN A 67 1.68 17.53 6.33
N HIS A 68 2.79 17.09 6.94
CA HIS A 68 4.09 17.13 6.28
C HIS A 68 4.18 16.15 5.09
N ILE A 69 3.50 15.00 5.17
CA ILE A 69 3.40 14.02 4.07
C ILE A 69 2.45 14.55 3.00
N LEU A 70 1.30 15.09 3.41
CA LEU A 70 0.34 15.72 2.49
C LEU A 70 0.99 16.84 1.68
N GLY A 71 1.74 17.72 2.34
CA GLY A 71 2.48 18.80 1.66
C GLY A 71 3.60 18.28 0.75
N LYS A 72 4.36 17.26 1.18
CA LYS A 72 5.44 16.65 0.38
C LYS A 72 4.92 15.98 -0.88
N LYS A 73 3.81 15.25 -0.78
CA LYS A 73 3.22 14.50 -1.90
C LYS A 73 2.18 15.29 -2.69
N ASN A 74 1.80 16.48 -2.19
CA ASN A 74 0.68 17.27 -2.69
C ASN A 74 -0.63 16.47 -2.72
N TRP A 75 -0.87 15.69 -1.66
CA TRP A 75 -2.07 14.89 -1.50
C TRP A 75 -3.14 15.62 -0.71
N SER A 76 -4.38 15.36 -1.06
CA SER A 76 -5.55 15.74 -0.28
C SER A 76 -6.08 14.56 0.52
N ILE A 77 -6.60 14.82 1.72
CA ILE A 77 -7.32 13.81 2.50
C ILE A 77 -8.49 13.26 1.67
N GLY A 78 -8.63 11.93 1.62
CA GLY A 78 -9.63 11.23 0.82
C GLY A 78 -9.32 11.16 -0.67
N GLU A 79 -8.20 11.73 -1.13
CA GLU A 79 -7.77 11.61 -2.52
C GLU A 79 -7.45 10.16 -2.87
N ARG A 80 -7.86 9.74 -4.07
CA ARG A 80 -7.59 8.39 -4.57
C ARG A 80 -6.25 8.35 -5.28
N ILE A 81 -5.34 7.51 -4.81
CA ILE A 81 -4.04 7.26 -5.41
C ILE A 81 -4.05 5.88 -6.06
N ASN A 82 -3.89 5.84 -7.39
CA ASN A 82 -3.80 4.61 -8.16
C ASN A 82 -2.34 4.19 -8.35
N PHE A 83 -2.09 2.89 -8.38
CA PHE A 83 -0.77 2.33 -8.62
C PHE A 83 -0.89 0.94 -9.26
N PRO A 84 0.09 0.53 -10.08
CA PRO A 84 0.04 -0.75 -10.77
C PRO A 84 0.32 -1.90 -9.80
N GLY A 85 -0.40 -3.02 -9.93
CA GLY A 85 -0.22 -4.20 -9.10
C GLY A 85 1.16 -4.86 -9.20
N GLU A 86 1.89 -4.60 -10.27
CA GLU A 86 3.27 -5.06 -10.48
C GLU A 86 4.21 -4.64 -9.34
N ILE A 87 3.96 -3.48 -8.71
CA ILE A 87 4.80 -3.01 -7.59
C ILE A 87 4.60 -3.83 -6.33
N LEU A 88 3.50 -4.56 -6.22
CA LEU A 88 3.20 -5.35 -5.04
C LEU A 88 3.86 -6.72 -5.07
N ASP A 89 4.58 -7.07 -6.15
CA ASP A 89 5.16 -8.41 -6.41
C ASP A 89 4.14 -9.54 -6.12
N LEU A 90 2.88 -9.33 -6.53
CA LEU A 90 1.76 -10.26 -6.33
C LEU A 90 1.74 -11.42 -7.33
#